data_AF-A0A1H9XG32-F1
#
_entry.id   AF-A0A1H9XG32-F1
#
_cell.length_a   1.000
_cell.length_b   1.000
_cell.length_c   1.000
_cell.angle_alpha   90.00
_cell.angle_beta   90.00
_cell.angle_gamma   90.00
#
_symmetry.space_group_name_H-M   'P 1'
#
loop_
_entity.id
_entity.type
_entity.pdbx_description
1 polymer ?
#
loop_
_entity_poly.entity_id
_entity_poly.type
_entity_poly.pdbx_seq_one_letter_code
_entity_poly.pdbx_strand_id
1 'polypeptide(L)' 'MVSVVEKRLGALPVAAEFLRRLDVARIVDELCPGGASAHLSHGQVIEAMVANRLTSPAPLVRVGDW' A
#
# COMPACT_ATOMS: atom_id res chain seq x y z
N MET A 1 32.35 18.45 13.50
CA MET A 1 32.04 17.91 12.16
C MET A 1 30.85 16.98 12.34
N VAL A 2 29.67 17.35 11.84
CA VAL A 2 28.45 16.53 11.99
C VAL A 2 28.52 15.43 10.93
N SER A 3 28.45 14.16 11.32
CA SER A 3 28.35 13.08 10.33
C SER A 3 26.92 13.02 9.80
N VAL A 4 26.78 12.94 8.48
CA VAL A 4 25.48 12.75 7.83
C VAL A 4 25.26 11.24 7.70
N VAL A 5 24.17 10.74 8.29
CA VAL A 5 23.74 9.34 8.13
C VAL A 5 22.79 9.26 6.95
N GLU A 6 23.21 8.59 5.89
CA GLU A 6 22.35 8.29 4.74
C GLU A 6 21.63 6.96 4.97
N LYS A 7 20.31 6.91 4.78
CA LYS A 7 19.50 5.68 4.83
C LYS A 7 18.78 5.47 3.50
N ARG A 8 18.94 4.28 2.91
CA ARG A 8 18.12 3.84 1.79
C ARG A 8 16.76 3.39 2.30
N LEU A 9 15.71 4.10 1.91
CA LEU A 9 14.33 3.82 2.33
C LEU A 9 13.59 2.83 1.42
N GLY A 10 14.17 2.47 0.26
CA GLY A 10 13.53 1.62 -0.73
C GLY A 10 12.39 2.31 -1.50
N ALA A 11 11.65 1.54 -2.30
CA ALA A 11 10.58 2.06 -3.17
C ALA A 11 9.22 2.21 -2.47
N LEU A 12 9.03 1.60 -1.30
CA LEU A 12 7.75 1.58 -0.59
C LEU A 12 7.24 2.98 -0.20
N PRO A 13 8.05 3.89 0.36
CA PRO A 13 7.58 5.24 0.70
C PRO A 13 7.17 6.05 -0.53
N VAL A 14 7.86 5.83 -1.65
CA VAL A 14 7.54 6.48 -2.93
C VAL A 14 6.19 5.98 -3.45
N ALA A 15 5.97 4.66 -3.46
CA ALA A 15 4.70 4.07 -3.87
C ALA A 15 3.55 4.56 -2.98
N ALA A 16 3.74 4.58 -1.65
CA ALA A 16 2.73 5.05 -0.71
C ALA A 16 2.34 6.52 -0.93
N GLU A 17 3.30 7.40 -1.23
CA GLU A 17 3.01 8.80 -1.57
C GLU A 17 2.17 8.93 -2.84
N PHE A 18 2.50 8.17 -3.89
CA PHE A 18 1.72 8.19 -5.13
C PHE A 18 0.31 7.63 -4.94
N LEU A 19 0.14 6.53 -4.21
CA LEU A 19 -1.17 5.94 -3.92
C LEU A 19 -2.10 6.93 -3.20
N ARG A 20 -1.56 7.64 -2.20
CA ARG A 20 -2.28 8.72 -1.51
C ARG A 20 -2.64 9.88 -2.44
N ARG A 21 -1.71 10.36 -3.26
CA ARG A 21 -1.96 11.47 -4.19
C ARG A 21 -2.97 11.14 -5.28
N LEU A 22 -3.02 9.87 -5.68
CA LEU A 22 -4.00 9.34 -6.62
C LEU A 22 -5.33 8.97 -5.94
N ASP A 23 -5.38 9.03 -4.62
CA ASP A 23 -6.59 8.79 -3.82
C ASP A 23 -7.21 7.40 -4.04
N VAL A 24 -6.32 6.40 -4.21
CA VAL A 24 -6.70 5.05 -4.63
C VAL A 24 -7.65 4.41 -3.62
N ALA A 25 -7.33 4.47 -2.32
CA ALA A 25 -8.17 3.85 -1.31
C ALA A 25 -9.61 4.40 -1.33
N ARG A 26 -9.78 5.73 -1.36
CA ARG A 26 -11.12 6.34 -1.39
C ARG A 26 -11.90 5.93 -2.64
N ILE A 27 -11.28 6.00 -3.81
CA ILE A 27 -11.93 5.63 -5.07
C ILE A 27 -12.40 4.17 -5.04
N VAL A 28 -11.57 3.26 -4.53
CA VAL A 28 -11.92 1.84 -4.41
C VAL A 28 -13.05 1.64 -3.40
N ASP A 29 -12.97 2.28 -2.24
CA ASP A 29 -13.99 2.13 -1.18
C ASP A 29 -15.35 2.70 -1.60
N GLU A 30 -15.39 3.75 -2.43
CA GLU A 30 -16.61 4.28 -3.03
C GLU A 30 -17.25 3.32 -4.05
N LEU A 31 -16.43 2.61 -4.84
CA LEU A 31 -16.89 1.70 -5.88
C LEU A 31 -17.18 0.28 -5.37
N CYS A 32 -16.47 -0.15 -4.33
CA CYS A 32 -16.53 -1.49 -3.77
C CYS A 32 -16.48 -1.41 -2.23
N PRO A 33 -17.58 -0.96 -1.59
CA PRO A 33 -17.61 -0.83 -0.14
C PRO A 33 -17.36 -2.18 0.54
N GLY A 34 -16.46 -2.16 1.53
CA GLY A 34 -16.16 -3.32 2.37
C GLY A 34 -17.31 -3.67 3.32
N GLY A 35 -17.21 -4.86 3.92
CA GLY A 35 -18.14 -5.27 4.98
C GLY A 35 -17.92 -4.49 6.28
N ALA A 36 -18.99 -4.21 7.02
CA ALA A 36 -18.94 -3.45 8.27
C ALA A 36 -18.05 -4.08 9.37
N SER A 37 -17.76 -5.38 9.26
CA SER A 37 -16.89 -6.12 10.17
C SER A 37 -15.44 -6.24 9.68
N ALA A 38 -15.07 -5.61 8.56
CA ALA A 38 -13.73 -5.72 8.01
C ALA A 38 -12.72 -4.89 8.82
N HIS A 39 -11.55 -5.48 9.11
CA HIS A 39 -10.46 -4.78 9.79
C HIS A 39 -9.72 -3.77 8.89
N LEU A 40 -9.79 -3.97 7.57
CA LEU A 40 -9.22 -3.11 6.55
C LEU A 40 -10.27 -2.86 5.47
N SER A 41 -10.24 -1.66 4.88
CA SER A 41 -11.06 -1.36 3.71
C SER A 41 -10.50 -2.05 2.45
N HIS A 42 -11.34 -2.24 1.43
CA HIS A 42 -10.86 -2.80 0.16
C HIS A 42 -9.82 -1.88 -0.49
N GLY A 43 -9.97 -0.57 -0.34
CA GLY A 43 -8.98 0.42 -0.76
C GLY A 43 -7.62 0.20 -0.13
N GLN A 44 -7.57 -0.01 1.18
CA GLN A 44 -6.32 -0.31 1.90
C GLN A 44 -5.67 -1.62 1.43
N VAL A 45 -6.48 -2.66 1.19
CA VAL A 45 -5.99 -3.94 0.66
C VAL A 45 -5.39 -3.75 -0.75
N ILE A 46 -6.05 -2.98 -1.61
CA ILE A 46 -5.54 -2.68 -2.96
C ILE A 46 -4.23 -1.88 -2.90
N GLU A 47 -4.12 -0.89 -2.03
CA GLU A 47 -2.86 -0.15 -1.84
C GLU A 47 -1.71 -1.08 -1.43
N ALA A 48 -1.95 -2.02 -0.51
CA ALA A 48 -0.97 -3.02 -0.11
C ALA A 48 -0.58 -3.97 -1.27
N MET A 49 -1.55 -4.40 -2.07
CA MET A 49 -1.29 -5.24 -3.25
C MET A 49 -0.45 -4.49 -4.31
N VAL A 50 -0.76 -3.22 -4.58
CA VAL A 50 0.05 -2.39 -5.49
C VAL A 50 1.46 -2.20 -4.94
N ALA A 51 1.60 -1.90 -3.65
CA ALA A 51 2.90 -1.77 -3.00
C ALA A 51 3.73 -3.06 -3.09
N ASN A 52 3.12 -4.22 -2.83
CA ASN A 52 3.75 -5.54 -3.00
C ASN A 52 4.25 -5.73 -4.45
N ARG A 53 3.41 -5.44 -5.46
CA ARG A 53 3.77 -5.55 -6.87
C ARG A 53 4.93 -4.63 -7.29
N LEU A 54 5.05 -3.45 -6.70
CA LEU A 54 6.06 -2.44 -7.05
C LEU A 54 7.39 -2.60 -6.29
N THR A 55 7.42 -3.40 -5.21
CA THR A 55 8.59 -3.45 -4.31
C THR A 55 9.20 -4.85 -4.22
N SER A 56 8.43 -5.85 -3.82
CA SER A 56 8.87 -7.24 -3.69
C SER A 56 7.74 -8.14 -4.17
N PRO A 57 7.63 -8.40 -5.49
CA PRO A 57 6.42 -8.98 -6.07
C PRO A 57 6.15 -10.41 -5.60
N ALA A 58 5.46 -10.56 -4.47
CA ALA A 58 4.90 -11.82 -4.02
C ALA A 58 3.64 -12.17 -4.84
N PRO A 59 3.30 -13.47 -5.00
CA PRO A 59 2.06 -13.89 -5.65
C PRO A 59 0.84 -13.27 -4.98
N LEU A 60 -0.12 -12.74 -5.76
CA LEU A 60 -1.36 -12.11 -5.28
C LEU A 60 -2.40 -13.14 -4.76
N VAL A 61 -1.94 -14.11 -3.97
CA VAL A 61 -2.74 -15.17 -3.36
C VAL A 61 -2.48 -15.21 -1.87
N ARG A 62 -3.50 -15.62 -1.10
CA ARG A 62 -3.44 -15.66 0.36
C ARG A 62 -2.92 -14.35 0.96
N VAL A 63 -3.48 -13.23 0.51
CA VAL A 63 -3.07 -11.87 0.89
C VAL A 63 -3.10 -11.66 2.41
N GLY A 64 -3.99 -12.36 3.13
CA GLY A 64 -4.06 -12.31 4.59
C GLY A 64 -2.87 -12.96 5.32
N ASP A 65 -2.03 -13.73 4.61
CA ASP A 65 -0.85 -14.40 5.17
C ASP A 65 0.45 -13.60 4.92
N TRP A 66 0.39 -12.47 4.20
CA TRP A 66 1.56 -11.65 3.88
C TRP A 66 2.07 -10.82 5.06
#